data_AF-A0AAW7KD33-F1
#
_entry.id   AF-A0AAW7KD33-F1
#
_cell.length_a   1.000
_cell.length_b   1.000
_cell.length_c   1.000
_cell.angle_alpha   90.00
_cell.angle_beta   90.00
_cell.angle_gamma   90.00
#
_symmetry.space_group_name_H-M   'P 1'
#
loop_
_entity.id
_entity.type
_entity.pdbx_description
1 polymer ?
#
loop_
_entity_poly.entity_id
_entity_poly.type
_entity_poly.pdbx_seq_one_letter_code
_entity_poly.pdbx_strand_id
1 'polypeptide(L)'
;MKTVDMEIYNYIKKMVGKDTSIIYEQIYNEGYDTPLIQIIIKNVRIKEFIYYDYEHVKSLDDIKKNLDIQISCLNSRVNRRNKKLLIS
;
A
#
# COMPACT_ATOMS: atom_id res chain seq x y z
N MET A 1 1.03 -0.45 -16.78
CA MET A 1 0.78 0.43 -15.62
C MET A 1 0.53 1.82 -16.13
N LYS A 2 -0.50 2.51 -15.64
CA LYS A 2 -0.69 3.94 -15.91
C LYS A 2 0.42 4.74 -15.19
N THR A 3 0.68 5.96 -15.62
CA THR A 3 1.70 6.84 -15.00
C THR A 3 1.46 7.00 -13.48
N VAL A 4 0.19 7.15 -13.08
CA VAL A 4 -0.21 7.27 -11.68
C VAL A 4 0.12 6.02 -10.85
N ASP A 5 -0.08 4.81 -11.39
CA ASP A 5 0.30 3.56 -10.71
C ASP A 5 1.80 3.53 -10.41
N MET A 6 2.60 4.00 -11.37
CA MET A 6 4.06 3.99 -11.25
C MET A 6 4.55 5.01 -10.24
N GLU A 7 3.93 6.19 -10.19
CA GLU A 7 4.21 7.19 -9.17
C GLU A 7 3.87 6.69 -7.77
N ILE A 8 2.71 6.05 -7.59
CA ILE A 8 2.32 5.47 -6.31
C ILE A 8 3.26 4.33 -5.93
N TYR A 9 3.62 3.46 -6.88
CA TYR A 9 4.56 2.36 -6.63
C TYR A 9 5.91 2.88 -6.14
N ASN A 10 6.45 3.89 -6.84
CA ASN A 10 7.72 4.51 -6.49
C ASN A 10 7.64 5.24 -5.14
N TYR A 11 6.50 5.86 -4.82
CA TYR A 11 6.26 6.48 -3.54
C TYR A 11 6.34 5.48 -2.40
N ILE A 12 5.55 4.40 -2.47
CA ILE A 12 5.52 3.35 -1.44
C ILE A 12 6.89 2.70 -1.28
N LYS A 13 7.57 2.38 -2.40
CA LYS A 13 8.88 1.73 -2.40
C LYS A 13 9.95 2.54 -1.67
N LYS A 14 9.85 3.87 -1.63
CA LYS A 14 10.77 4.73 -0.86
C LYS A 14 10.52 4.68 0.65
N MET A 15 9.30 4.34 1.08
CA MET A 15 8.87 4.42 2.48
C MET A 15 8.85 3.08 3.22
N VAL A 16 8.84 1.97 2.47
CA VAL A 16 8.86 0.61 3.04
C VAL A 16 10.26 0.02 3.03
N GLY A 17 10.54 -0.89 3.98
CA GLY A 17 11.82 -1.60 4.03
C GLY A 17 12.08 -2.51 2.82
N LYS A 18 13.34 -2.86 2.58
CA LYS A 18 13.79 -3.67 1.43
C LYS A 18 13.11 -5.05 1.34
N ASP A 19 12.73 -5.63 2.48
CA ASP A 19 12.09 -6.95 2.56
C ASP A 19 10.56 -6.89 2.38
N THR A 20 10.04 -5.71 2.02
CA THR A 20 8.61 -5.49 1.81
C THR A 20 8.28 -5.61 0.32
N SER A 21 7.38 -6.55 0.02
CA SER A 21 6.78 -6.71 -1.31
C SER A 21 5.57 -5.77 -1.49
N ILE A 22 5.43 -5.23 -2.69
CA ILE A 22 4.30 -4.37 -3.09
C ILE A 22 3.66 -5.01 -4.33
N ILE A 23 2.36 -5.28 -4.26
CA ILE A 23 1.59 -5.90 -5.35
C ILE A 23 0.42 -4.97 -5.69
N TYR A 24 0.11 -4.85 -6.99
CA TYR A 24 -1.01 -4.08 -7.50
C TYR A 24 -1.99 -5.03 -8.18
N GLU A 25 -3.26 -4.94 -7.79
CA GLU A 25 -4.34 -5.74 -8.34
C GLU A 25 -5.50 -4.82 -8.73
N GLN A 26 -6.18 -5.16 -9.82
CA GLN A 26 -7.42 -4.51 -10.22
C GLN A 26 -8.57 -5.43 -9.83
N ILE A 27 -9.47 -4.92 -9.00
CA ILE A 27 -10.65 -5.64 -8.53
C ILE A 27 -11.84 -5.12 -9.33
N TYR A 28 -12.45 -6.02 -10.08
CA TYR A 28 -13.70 -5.77 -10.78
C TYR A 28 -14.86 -6.16 -9.87
N ASN A 29 -15.68 -5.19 -9.48
CA ASN A 29 -16.91 -5.43 -8.74
C ASN A 29 -18.10 -5.30 -9.70
N GLU A 30 -18.98 -6.30 -9.72
CA GLU A 30 -20.27 -6.19 -10.40
C GLU A 30 -21.07 -5.02 -9.77
N GLY A 31 -21.26 -3.95 -10.54
CA GLY A 31 -21.92 -2.72 -10.10
C GLY A 31 -21.08 -1.44 -10.19
N TYR A 32 -19.78 -1.55 -10.53
CA TYR A 32 -18.92 -0.40 -10.79
C TYR A 32 -18.42 -0.41 -12.24
N ASP A 33 -18.48 0.75 -12.90
CA ASP A 33 -18.03 0.91 -14.28
C ASP A 33 -16.50 0.87 -14.41
N THR A 34 -15.78 1.20 -13.33
CA THR A 34 -14.32 1.16 -13.28
C THR A 34 -13.80 0.17 -12.23
N PRO A 35 -12.68 -0.54 -12.52
CA PRO A 35 -12.06 -1.42 -11.55
C PRO A 35 -11.48 -0.61 -10.39
N LEU A 36 -11.68 -1.13 -9.18
CA LEU A 36 -11.05 -0.62 -7.98
C LEU A 36 -9.60 -1.09 -7.92
N ILE A 37 -8.66 -0.21 -7.61
CA ILE A 37 -7.27 -0.60 -7.47
C ILE A 37 -6.98 -1.01 -6.03
N GLN A 38 -6.40 -2.18 -5.88
CA GLN A 38 -5.89 -2.70 -4.62
C GLN A 38 -4.37 -2.70 -4.65
N ILE A 39 -3.76 -2.02 -3.69
CA ILE A 39 -2.35 -2.17 -3.36
C ILE A 39 -2.22 -3.04 -2.13
N ILE A 40 -1.37 -4.04 -2.26
CA ILE A 40 -1.01 -4.95 -1.18
C ILE A 40 0.43 -4.66 -0.80
N ILE A 41 0.65 -4.29 0.46
CA ILE A 41 1.99 -4.11 1.03
C ILE A 41 2.23 -5.22 2.04
N LYS A 42 3.22 -6.07 1.79
CA LYS A 42 3.47 -7.28 2.59
C LYS A 42 4.93 -7.36 3.03
N ASN A 43 5.14 -7.52 4.34
CA ASN A 43 6.41 -7.84 4.97
C ASN A 43 6.25 -9.12 5.81
N VAL A 44 6.75 -10.24 5.28
CA VAL A 44 6.64 -11.57 5.91
C VAL A 44 5.18 -11.94 6.24
N ARG A 45 4.77 -11.88 7.52
CA ARG A 45 3.41 -12.18 8.01
C ARG A 45 2.53 -10.95 8.17
N ILE A 46 3.07 -9.75 8.01
CA ILE A 46 2.33 -8.50 8.13
C ILE A 46 1.93 -8.06 6.72
N LYS A 47 0.63 -7.83 6.53
CA LYS A 47 0.03 -7.43 5.26
C LYS A 47 -0.93 -6.28 5.51
N GLU A 48 -0.80 -5.22 4.72
CA GLU A 48 -1.77 -4.13 4.64
C GLU A 48 -2.38 -4.09 3.25
N PHE A 49 -3.64 -3.70 3.19
CA PHE A 49 -4.41 -3.58 1.96
C PHE A 49 -4.90 -2.15 1.83
N ILE A 50 -4.67 -1.56 0.66
CA ILE A 50 -5.04 -0.19 0.37
C ILE A 50 -5.88 -0.21 -0.89
N TYR A 51 -7.05 0.41 -0.81
CA TYR A 51 -8.04 0.40 -1.88
C TYR A 51 -8.26 1.84 -2.34
N TYR A 52 -8.25 2.08 -3.64
CA TYR A 52 -8.66 3.36 -4.21
C TYR A 52 -9.38 3.18 -5.53
N ASP A 53 -10.36 4.05 -5.71
CA ASP A 53 -11.13 4.18 -6.93
C ASP A 53 -10.70 5.45 -7.65
N TYR A 54 -10.29 5.31 -8.92
CA TYR A 54 -9.86 6.44 -9.73
C TYR A 54 -10.95 7.48 -9.96
N GLU A 55 -12.23 7.12 -9.91
CA GLU A 55 -13.34 8.08 -10.07
C GLU A 55 -13.46 9.01 -8.86
N HIS A 56 -13.10 8.52 -7.67
CA HIS A 56 -13.28 9.23 -6.41
C HIS A 56 -11.99 9.85 -5.87
N VAL A 57 -10.84 9.50 -6.45
CA VAL A 57 -9.57 10.17 -6.16
C VAL A 57 -9.56 11.54 -6.83
N LYS A 58 -9.66 12.59 -6.00
CA LYS A 58 -9.60 13.98 -6.46
C LYS A 58 -8.18 14.43 -6.82
N SER A 59 -7.16 13.85 -6.18
CA SER A 59 -5.76 14.18 -6.41
C SER A 59 -4.80 13.06 -5.99
N LEU A 60 -3.62 13.06 -6.59
CA LEU A 60 -2.54 12.13 -6.23
C LEU A 60 -2.03 12.35 -4.79
N ASP A 61 -2.16 13.56 -4.26
CA ASP A 61 -1.76 13.89 -2.89
C ASP A 61 -2.73 13.32 -1.84
N ASP A 62 -4.02 13.20 -2.16
CA ASP A 62 -4.98 12.55 -1.27
C ASP A 62 -4.67 11.05 -1.13
N ILE A 63 -4.26 10.40 -2.23
CA ILE A 63 -3.76 9.02 -2.18
C ILE A 63 -2.54 8.94 -1.28
N LYS A 64 -1.54 9.81 -1.47
CA LYS A 64 -0.31 9.81 -0.66
C LYS A 64 -0.58 9.94 0.83
N LYS A 65 -1.47 10.84 1.25
CA LYS A 65 -1.84 10.99 2.67
C LYS A 65 -2.39 9.70 3.27
N ASN A 66 -3.26 9.00 2.54
CA ASN A 66 -3.79 7.71 3.00
C ASN A 66 -2.68 6.65 3.06
N LEU A 67 -1.80 6.63 2.05
CA LEU A 67 -0.63 5.74 2.03
C LEU A 67 0.29 5.97 3.22
N ASP A 68 0.55 7.22 3.60
CA ASP A 68 1.41 7.57 4.72
C ASP A 68 0.93 6.95 6.03
N ILE A 69 -0.38 7.03 6.30
CA ILE A 69 -1.00 6.45 7.49
C ILE A 69 -0.83 4.93 7.48
N GLN A 70 -1.16 4.27 6.36
CA GLN A 70 -1.10 2.82 6.25
C GLN A 70 0.34 2.28 6.34
N ILE A 71 1.29 2.95 5.68
CA ILE A 71 2.72 2.59 5.71
C ILE A 71 3.30 2.82 7.11
N SER A 72 2.90 3.89 7.80
CA SER A 72 3.32 4.15 9.19
C SER A 72 2.86 3.03 10.14
N CYS A 73 1.60 2.59 10.01
CA CYS A 73 1.07 1.45 10.75
C CYS A 73 1.85 0.16 10.45
N LEU A 74 2.08 -0.14 9.17
CA LEU A 74 2.87 -1.29 8.74
C LEU A 74 4.27 -1.28 9.37
N ASN A 75 4.99 -0.19 9.22
CA ASN A 75 6.36 -0.04 9.70
C ASN A 75 6.42 -0.19 11.23
N SER A 76 5.45 0.38 11.95
CA SER A 76 5.33 0.23 13.41
C SER A 76 5.15 -1.25 13.81
N ARG A 77 4.31 -1.99 13.09
CA ARG A 77 4.09 -3.44 13.32
C ARG A 77 5.35 -4.25 13.00
N VAL A 78 6.05 -3.95 11.90
CA VAL A 78 7.30 -4.60 11.50
C VAL A 78 8.38 -4.36 12.55
N ASN A 79 8.56 -3.12 12.99
CA ASN A 79 9.54 -2.77 14.02
C ASN A 79 9.27 -3.48 15.34
N ARG A 80 8.00 -3.54 15.77
CA ARG A 80 7.61 -4.27 16.98
C ARG A 80 7.93 -5.77 16.87
N ARG A 81 7.67 -6.39 15.71
CA ARG A 81 8.03 -7.79 15.43
C ARG A 81 9.54 -8.00 15.50
N ASN A 82 10.32 -7.16 14.82
CA ASN A 82 11.77 -7.26 14.78
C ASN A 82 12.38 -7.09 16.17
N LYS A 83 11.90 -6.12 16.97
CA LYS A 83 12.33 -5.95 18.36
C LYS A 83 12.04 -7.18 19.21
N LYS A 84 10.87 -7.83 19.04
CA LYS A 84 10.55 -9.07 19.75
C LYS A 84 11.52 -10.21 19.40
N LEU A 85 11.89 -10.34 18.12
CA LEU A 85 12.84 -11.35 17.64
C LEU A 85 14.27 -11.14 18.16
N LEU A 86 14.68 -9.90 18.44
CA LEU A 86 16.01 -9.59 18.99
C LEU A 86 16.14 -9.88 20.49
N ILE A 87 15.02 -10.00 21.20
CA ILE A 87 14.96 -10.25 22.66
C ILE A 87 14.68 -11.74 22.94
N SER A 88 14.31 -12.52 21.92
CA SER A 88 14.03 -13.95 22.00
C SER A 88 15.26 -14.76 21.64
#